data_AF-A0A7H8K9M3-F1
#
_entry.id   AF-A0A7H8K9M3-F1
#
_cell.length_a   1.000
_cell.length_b   1.000
_cell.length_c   1.000
_cell.angle_alpha   90.00
_cell.angle_beta   90.00
_cell.angle_gamma   90.00
#
_symmetry.space_group_name_H-M   'P 1'
#
loop_
_entity.id
_entity.type
_entity.pdbx_description
1 polymer ?
#
loop_
_entity_poly.entity_id
_entity_poly.type
_entity_poly.pdbx_seq_one_letter_code
_entity_poly.pdbx_strand_id
1 'polypeptide(L)'
;MRADRRRLDGYLRHVNEEMQTAKLASEVWLRSAPGHLVAENDRFVRSLVRGALARGDPGPDPLDPFLDDPAALREHYWQRVTRAKPTAVHFGAADHDELDAYFTVSAERSTSAATARARDTIAADSPAGHLFRSIDRLTGSGTSPAESCRQVLDLLSTHWRDLVAQCPAGPGGVRPEVGTVLAAFHEALVSGRLGRRPPQSVPDAPPPAESADARLTDAEARELARLYMLGRLCFSDGELRLAQRLARLPRLQYALLATHLRLVAESSATAARLAADWGTTRVLLPFTEAYVNRTGYRSPVIDLSPNPKLVTVLCHNVLPAVAGELVGRQADEHALDSGVLAAGVEAAIRRGVFSITVGLFHRADPPDTVRLSGFSRRVCPAATPFARHCQRWLPFYFDRWPGASPRPGQPPDATRSGSGSRSRSGVPGRSTAGRGSTEDRAAEPTACPAYPAC
;
A
#
# COMPACT_ATOMS: atom_id res chain seq x y z
N MET A 1 10.27 19.75 14.54
CA MET A 1 11.53 19.00 14.34
C MET A 1 12.36 19.74 13.31
N ARG A 2 13.63 20.09 13.56
CA ARG A 2 14.50 20.56 12.46
C ARG A 2 14.65 19.40 11.48
N ALA A 3 14.09 19.55 10.28
CA ALA A 3 14.13 18.58 9.20
C ALA A 3 15.58 18.24 8.86
N ASP A 4 15.97 16.96 8.95
CA ASP A 4 17.26 16.48 8.47
C ASP A 4 17.24 16.53 6.93
N ARG A 5 17.56 17.71 6.39
CA ARG A 5 17.49 18.02 4.96
C ARG A 5 18.33 17.04 4.12
N ARG A 6 19.40 16.48 4.69
CA ARG A 6 20.22 15.45 4.04
C ARG A 6 19.42 14.15 3.77
N ARG A 7 18.49 13.78 4.67
CA ARG A 7 17.60 12.62 4.45
C ARG A 7 16.56 12.89 3.37
N LEU A 8 16.03 14.12 3.29
CA LEU A 8 15.13 14.50 2.20
C LEU A 8 15.85 14.50 0.85
N ASP A 9 17.04 15.09 0.77
CA ASP A 9 17.83 15.11 -0.47
C ASP A 9 18.29 13.71 -0.89
N GLY A 10 18.60 12.84 0.09
CA GLY A 10 18.78 11.41 -0.14
C GLY A 10 17.52 10.75 -0.69
N TYR A 11 16.38 10.95 -0.04
CA TYR A 11 15.10 10.39 -0.47
C TYR A 11 14.72 10.85 -1.89
N LEU A 12 14.78 12.15 -2.20
CA LEU A 12 14.34 12.70 -3.49
C LEU A 12 15.26 12.35 -4.67
N ARG A 13 16.52 12.00 -4.41
CA ARG A 13 17.44 11.45 -5.42
C ARG A 13 17.11 10.00 -5.79
N HIS A 14 16.59 9.22 -4.85
CA HIS A 14 16.38 7.79 -4.99
C HIS A 14 14.91 7.37 -5.03
N VAL A 15 14.00 8.30 -4.79
CA VAL A 15 12.55 8.13 -4.85
C VAL A 15 12.01 9.42 -5.47
N ASN A 16 11.92 9.41 -6.78
CA ASN A 16 11.33 10.47 -7.58
C ASN A 16 9.98 10.02 -8.15
N GLU A 17 9.36 10.88 -8.95
CA GLU A 17 8.08 10.58 -9.59
C GLU A 17 8.18 9.33 -10.47
N GLU A 18 9.21 9.26 -11.33
CA GLU A 18 9.47 8.12 -12.22
C GLU A 18 9.57 6.78 -11.48
N MET A 19 10.27 6.75 -10.34
CA MET A 19 10.40 5.54 -9.53
C MET A 19 9.12 5.17 -8.80
N GLN A 20 8.29 6.13 -8.39
CA GLN A 20 6.99 5.84 -7.79
C GLN A 20 5.99 5.34 -8.82
N THR A 21 6.00 5.90 -10.03
CA THR A 21 5.26 5.38 -11.18
C THR A 21 5.61 3.93 -11.45
N ALA A 22 6.91 3.64 -11.50
CA ALA A 22 7.35 2.32 -11.93
C ALA A 22 7.41 1.28 -10.77
N LYS A 23 7.21 1.68 -9.50
CA LYS A 23 6.98 0.78 -8.34
C LYS A 23 5.85 -0.23 -8.59
N LEU A 24 4.96 0.05 -9.54
CA LEU A 24 3.89 -0.83 -9.98
C LEU A 24 4.33 -1.97 -10.90
N ALA A 25 5.46 -1.84 -11.60
CA ALA A 25 5.88 -2.81 -12.61
C ALA A 25 6.69 -3.98 -12.03
N SER A 26 7.08 -3.97 -10.75
CA SER A 26 8.10 -4.90 -10.21
C SER A 26 9.43 -4.90 -11.00
N GLU A 27 9.63 -3.95 -11.94
CA GLU A 27 10.79 -3.84 -12.83
C GLU A 27 11.71 -2.67 -12.45
N VAL A 28 11.26 -1.75 -11.59
CA VAL A 28 12.09 -0.64 -11.04
C VAL A 28 13.31 -1.13 -10.30
N TRP A 29 13.27 -2.37 -9.79
CA TRP A 29 14.34 -2.91 -8.97
C TRP A 29 15.67 -3.03 -9.74
N LEU A 30 15.62 -3.12 -11.07
CA LEU A 30 16.80 -3.10 -11.95
C LEU A 30 17.38 -1.70 -12.16
N ARG A 31 16.75 -0.64 -11.64
CA ARG A 31 17.22 0.75 -11.72
C ARG A 31 17.40 1.42 -10.35
N SER A 32 17.16 0.69 -9.26
CA SER A 32 17.11 1.29 -7.91
C SER A 32 18.48 1.51 -7.26
N ALA A 33 18.48 2.49 -6.37
CA ALA A 33 19.57 2.86 -5.47
C ALA A 33 20.17 1.67 -4.70
N PRO A 34 21.45 1.74 -4.27
CA PRO A 34 22.09 0.78 -3.38
C PRO A 34 21.23 0.34 -2.19
N GLY A 35 21.38 -0.91 -1.74
CA GLY A 35 20.47 -1.55 -0.78
C GLY A 35 20.40 -0.83 0.57
N HIS A 36 21.48 -0.18 1.00
CA HIS A 36 21.51 0.65 2.19
C HIS A 36 20.65 1.92 2.05
N LEU A 37 20.62 2.56 0.87
CA LEU A 37 19.79 3.73 0.57
C LEU A 37 18.30 3.35 0.52
N VAL A 38 18.00 2.17 -0.03
CA VAL A 38 16.66 1.57 0.02
C VAL A 38 16.15 1.45 1.47
N ALA A 39 16.99 0.96 2.40
CA ALA A 39 16.64 0.82 3.81
C ALA A 39 16.54 2.16 4.55
N GLU A 40 17.34 3.16 4.19
CA GLU A 40 17.23 4.52 4.73
C GLU A 40 15.95 5.22 4.26
N ASN A 41 15.62 5.11 2.97
CA ASN A 41 14.38 5.62 2.41
C ASN A 41 13.16 5.00 3.09
N ASP A 42 13.18 3.69 3.35
CA ASP A 42 12.09 3.01 4.06
C ASP A 42 11.90 3.57 5.48
N ARG A 43 13.00 3.78 6.22
CA ARG A 43 12.97 4.41 7.55
C ARG A 43 12.43 5.84 7.50
N PHE A 44 12.85 6.64 6.52
CA PHE A 44 12.36 8.00 6.32
C PHE A 44 10.86 8.02 6.01
N VAL A 45 10.39 7.23 5.06
CA VAL A 45 8.97 7.17 4.70
C VAL A 45 8.11 6.70 5.88
N ARG A 46 8.56 5.70 6.66
CA ARG A 46 7.87 5.30 7.90
C ARG A 46 7.80 6.42 8.94
N SER A 47 8.77 7.34 8.95
CA SER A 47 8.72 8.51 9.83
C SER A 47 7.69 9.53 9.33
N LEU A 48 7.61 9.77 8.02
CA LEU A 48 6.60 10.62 7.41
C LEU A 48 5.20 10.08 7.66
N VAL A 49 4.97 8.79 7.39
CA VAL A 49 3.65 8.17 7.53
C VAL A 49 3.14 8.17 8.98
N ARG A 50 4.02 7.93 9.96
CA ARG A 50 3.68 8.06 11.38
C ARG A 50 3.24 9.47 11.76
N GLY A 51 3.72 10.49 11.04
CA GLY A 51 3.33 11.89 11.23
C GLY A 51 2.21 12.38 10.32
N ALA A 52 1.90 11.67 9.22
CA ALA A 52 1.02 12.11 8.14
C ALA A 52 -0.45 11.70 8.29
N LEU A 53 -0.69 10.48 8.78
CA LEU A 53 -2.03 9.96 9.01
C LEU A 53 -2.38 10.30 10.46
N ALA A 54 -3.12 11.40 10.64
CA ALA A 54 -3.47 11.95 11.95
C ALA A 54 -4.12 10.90 12.86
N ARG A 55 -3.92 11.03 14.18
CA ARG A 55 -4.83 10.42 15.16
C ARG A 55 -6.18 11.05 14.90
N GLY A 56 -7.16 10.25 14.49
CA GLY A 56 -8.46 10.73 14.01
C GLY A 56 -9.25 11.48 15.09
N ASP A 57 -8.93 12.76 15.25
CA ASP A 57 -9.69 13.66 16.09
C ASP A 57 -11.13 13.76 15.55
N PRO A 58 -12.14 13.76 16.43
CA PRO A 58 -13.55 13.80 16.07
C PRO A 58 -13.93 15.22 15.63
N GLY A 59 -13.49 15.63 14.44
CA GLY A 59 -14.08 16.74 13.71
C GLY A 59 -15.40 16.35 13.04
N PRO A 60 -16.20 17.32 12.57
CA PRO A 60 -17.41 17.07 11.79
C PRO A 60 -17.11 16.16 10.58
N ASP A 61 -18.08 15.36 10.14
CA ASP A 61 -17.87 14.51 8.98
C ASP A 61 -17.89 15.37 7.71
N PRO A 62 -16.78 15.49 6.95
CA PRO A 62 -16.78 16.27 5.72
C PRO A 62 -17.71 15.68 4.65
N LEU A 63 -18.26 14.49 4.91
CA LEU A 63 -19.21 13.80 4.04
C LEU A 63 -20.67 13.90 4.49
N ASP A 64 -20.98 14.61 5.59
CA ASP A 64 -22.35 14.82 6.09
C ASP A 64 -23.35 15.20 4.97
N PRO A 65 -23.03 16.13 4.02
CA PRO A 65 -23.96 16.49 2.95
C PRO A 65 -24.31 15.36 1.96
N PHE A 66 -23.49 14.31 1.91
CA PHE A 66 -23.64 13.19 0.98
C PHE A 66 -24.12 11.92 1.70
N LEU A 67 -24.34 11.98 3.02
CA LEU A 67 -24.71 10.79 3.77
C LEU A 67 -26.04 10.20 3.31
N ASP A 68 -26.97 11.06 2.88
CA ASP A 68 -28.33 10.67 2.49
C ASP A 68 -28.52 10.40 0.98
N ASP A 69 -27.52 10.70 0.13
CA ASP A 69 -27.58 10.51 -1.32
C ASP A 69 -26.33 9.81 -1.87
N PRO A 70 -26.41 8.48 -2.11
CA PRO A 70 -25.29 7.72 -2.66
C PRO A 70 -24.88 8.12 -4.06
N ALA A 71 -25.82 8.62 -4.88
CA ALA A 71 -25.53 9.06 -6.23
C ALA A 71 -24.72 10.35 -6.20
N ALA A 72 -25.08 11.30 -5.34
CA ALA A 72 -24.32 12.52 -5.12
C ALA A 72 -22.90 12.25 -4.60
N LEU A 73 -22.72 11.32 -3.65
CA LEU A 73 -21.37 10.92 -3.19
C LEU A 73 -20.52 10.39 -4.34
N ARG A 74 -21.11 9.51 -5.15
CA ARG A 74 -20.44 8.85 -6.27
C ARG A 74 -20.04 9.85 -7.35
N GLU A 75 -20.93 10.79 -7.68
CA GLU A 75 -20.65 11.89 -8.59
C GLU A 75 -19.53 12.78 -8.05
N HIS A 76 -19.63 13.21 -6.80
CA HIS A 76 -18.59 14.03 -6.15
C HIS A 76 -17.22 13.35 -6.18
N TYR A 77 -17.17 12.05 -5.85
CA TYR A 77 -15.94 11.26 -5.92
C TYR A 77 -15.37 11.26 -7.34
N TRP A 78 -16.20 10.95 -8.34
CA TRP A 78 -15.76 10.81 -9.72
C TRP A 78 -15.29 12.14 -10.31
N GLN A 79 -15.99 13.24 -10.03
CA GLN A 79 -15.56 14.58 -10.44
C GLN A 79 -14.15 14.90 -9.93
N ARG A 80 -13.82 14.55 -8.68
CA ARG A 80 -12.48 14.76 -8.13
C ARG A 80 -11.43 13.87 -8.78
N VAL A 81 -11.75 12.59 -9.02
CA VAL A 81 -10.85 11.66 -9.72
C VAL A 81 -10.57 12.15 -11.13
N THR A 82 -11.59 12.47 -11.92
CA THR A 82 -11.46 12.89 -13.32
C THR A 82 -10.57 14.12 -13.46
N ARG A 83 -10.71 15.10 -12.56
CA ARG A 83 -9.86 16.30 -12.53
C ARG A 83 -8.39 16.03 -12.21
N ALA A 84 -8.07 14.92 -11.56
CA ALA A 84 -6.71 14.51 -11.22
C ALA A 84 -6.23 13.28 -12.01
N LYS A 85 -7.02 12.82 -12.99
CA LYS A 85 -6.80 11.58 -13.76
C LYS A 85 -5.41 11.53 -14.41
N PRO A 86 -4.89 12.59 -15.08
CA PRO A 86 -3.54 12.56 -15.66
C PRO A 86 -2.46 12.24 -14.62
N THR A 87 -2.53 12.86 -13.43
CA THR A 87 -1.59 12.59 -12.35
C THR A 87 -1.80 11.21 -11.74
N ALA A 88 -3.06 10.78 -11.55
CA ALA A 88 -3.37 9.46 -11.01
C ALA A 88 -2.85 8.33 -11.92
N VAL A 89 -3.07 8.43 -13.23
CA VAL A 89 -2.54 7.50 -14.26
C VAL A 89 -1.01 7.56 -14.30
N HIS A 90 -0.41 8.74 -14.18
CA HIS A 90 1.05 8.85 -14.04
C HIS A 90 1.59 8.08 -12.83
N PHE A 91 0.86 7.99 -11.71
CA PHE A 91 1.22 7.13 -10.56
C PHE A 91 0.57 5.72 -10.60
N GLY A 92 0.15 5.35 -11.81
CA GLY A 92 -0.35 4.06 -12.26
C GLY A 92 -1.66 3.60 -11.62
N ALA A 93 -2.60 4.54 -11.49
CA ALA A 93 -4.01 4.19 -11.65
C ALA A 93 -4.24 3.65 -13.06
N ALA A 94 -5.17 2.70 -13.22
CA ALA A 94 -5.64 2.30 -14.53
C ALA A 94 -6.35 3.47 -15.22
N ASP A 95 -6.25 3.57 -16.53
CA ASP A 95 -6.88 4.64 -17.31
C ASP A 95 -8.32 4.25 -17.68
N HIS A 96 -9.20 4.19 -16.67
CA HIS A 96 -10.62 3.89 -16.89
C HIS A 96 -11.44 5.17 -17.06
N ASP A 97 -12.44 5.11 -17.95
CA ASP A 97 -13.37 6.21 -18.21
C ASP A 97 -14.59 6.20 -17.28
N GLU A 98 -14.78 5.11 -16.54
CA GLU A 98 -15.90 4.92 -15.63
C GLU A 98 -15.41 4.45 -14.25
N LEU A 99 -16.08 4.92 -13.21
CA LEU A 99 -15.78 4.56 -11.83
C LEU A 99 -15.98 3.06 -11.55
N ASP A 100 -16.95 2.42 -12.19
CA ASP A 100 -17.26 0.99 -11.96
C ASP A 100 -16.14 0.05 -12.36
N ALA A 101 -15.32 0.44 -13.34
CA ALA A 101 -14.18 -0.35 -13.76
C ALA A 101 -13.12 -0.53 -12.65
N TYR A 102 -13.09 0.35 -11.64
CA TYR A 102 -12.18 0.21 -10.50
C TYR A 102 -12.68 -0.78 -9.44
N PHE A 103 -13.98 -1.12 -9.43
CA PHE A 103 -14.58 -2.07 -8.49
C PHE A 103 -14.46 -3.51 -8.99
N THR A 104 -13.21 -3.93 -9.22
CA THR A 104 -12.91 -5.24 -9.80
C THR A 104 -12.03 -6.08 -8.89
N VAL A 105 -12.27 -7.39 -8.92
CA VAL A 105 -11.46 -8.40 -8.25
C VAL A 105 -11.06 -9.44 -9.28
N SER A 106 -9.77 -9.52 -9.57
CA SER A 106 -9.22 -10.48 -10.53
C SER A 106 -9.14 -11.89 -9.94
N ALA A 107 -9.85 -12.85 -10.54
CA ALA A 107 -9.83 -14.27 -10.13
C ALA A 107 -8.45 -14.92 -10.33
N GLU A 108 -7.67 -14.41 -11.29
CA GLU A 108 -6.31 -14.85 -11.60
C GLU A 108 -5.31 -14.65 -10.45
N ARG A 109 -5.72 -13.91 -9.42
CA ARG A 109 -4.94 -13.63 -8.21
C ARG A 109 -5.12 -14.68 -7.12
N SER A 110 -5.89 -15.75 -7.35
CA SER A 110 -6.04 -16.80 -6.36
C SER A 110 -4.71 -17.51 -6.13
N THR A 111 -4.54 -18.05 -4.92
CA THR A 111 -3.34 -18.82 -4.59
C THR A 111 -3.17 -20.00 -5.54
N SER A 112 -4.25 -20.70 -5.89
CA SER A 112 -4.25 -21.82 -6.84
C SER A 112 -3.82 -21.37 -8.24
N ALA A 113 -4.46 -20.34 -8.81
CA ALA A 113 -4.12 -19.84 -10.15
C ALA A 113 -2.69 -19.30 -10.23
N ALA A 114 -2.25 -18.57 -9.20
CA ALA A 114 -0.89 -18.05 -9.13
C ALA A 114 0.16 -19.17 -9.03
N THR A 115 -0.11 -20.20 -8.23
CA THR A 115 0.78 -21.35 -8.06
C THR A 115 0.83 -22.21 -9.33
N ALA A 116 -0.31 -22.45 -9.98
CA ALA A 116 -0.38 -23.16 -11.25
C ALA A 116 0.44 -22.43 -12.33
N ARG A 117 0.23 -21.11 -12.47
CA ARG A 117 0.99 -20.29 -13.41
C ARG A 117 2.50 -20.30 -13.11
N ALA A 118 2.89 -20.26 -11.84
CA ALA A 118 4.29 -20.39 -11.45
C ALA A 118 4.89 -21.74 -11.88
N ARG A 119 4.16 -22.85 -11.71
CA ARG A 119 4.58 -24.19 -12.18
C ARG A 119 4.77 -24.25 -13.69
N ASP A 120 3.87 -23.60 -14.44
CA ASP A 120 3.88 -23.67 -15.91
C ASP A 120 4.93 -22.77 -16.55
N THR A 121 5.29 -21.66 -15.89
CA THR A 121 6.10 -20.59 -16.51
C THR A 121 7.52 -20.48 -15.99
N ILE A 122 7.83 -21.03 -14.82
CA ILE A 122 9.16 -20.92 -14.20
C ILE A 122 10.02 -22.10 -14.62
N ALA A 123 11.19 -21.81 -15.17
CA ALA A 123 12.16 -22.86 -15.50
C ALA A 123 12.71 -23.53 -14.22
N ALA A 124 12.73 -24.87 -14.20
CA ALA A 124 13.07 -25.63 -13.01
C ALA A 124 14.47 -25.30 -12.46
N ASP A 125 15.47 -25.16 -13.31
CA ASP A 125 16.86 -24.89 -12.91
C ASP A 125 17.19 -23.39 -12.83
N SER A 126 16.18 -22.52 -12.96
CA SER A 126 16.39 -21.08 -12.78
C SER A 126 16.44 -20.70 -11.29
N PRO A 127 16.98 -19.52 -10.95
CA PRO A 127 16.89 -18.98 -9.59
C PRO A 127 15.46 -18.98 -9.03
N ALA A 128 14.46 -18.64 -9.86
CA ALA A 128 13.07 -18.70 -9.45
C ALA A 128 12.60 -20.15 -9.24
N GLY A 129 13.03 -21.10 -10.08
CA GLY A 129 12.74 -22.52 -9.90
C GLY A 129 13.24 -23.08 -8.55
N HIS A 130 14.47 -22.75 -8.15
CA HIS A 130 15.03 -23.11 -6.83
C HIS A 130 14.24 -22.49 -5.67
N LEU A 131 13.86 -21.21 -5.79
CA LEU A 131 13.02 -20.55 -4.79
C LEU A 131 11.65 -21.25 -4.70
N PHE A 132 11.03 -21.55 -5.84
CA PHE A 132 9.72 -22.17 -5.90
C PHE A 132 9.71 -23.58 -5.28
N ARG A 133 10.75 -24.40 -5.54
CA ARG A 133 10.90 -25.70 -4.85
C ARG A 133 10.96 -25.57 -3.33
N SER A 134 11.61 -24.53 -2.83
CA SER A 134 11.66 -24.27 -1.39
C SER A 134 10.30 -23.87 -0.82
N ILE A 135 9.50 -23.14 -1.60
CA ILE A 135 8.11 -22.78 -1.25
C ILE A 135 7.23 -24.03 -1.24
N ASP A 136 7.28 -24.84 -2.29
CA ASP A 136 6.52 -26.09 -2.39
C ASP A 136 6.88 -27.05 -1.24
N ARG A 137 8.17 -27.12 -0.87
CA ARG A 137 8.64 -27.93 0.27
C ARG A 137 7.99 -27.52 1.59
N LEU A 138 7.90 -26.23 1.88
CA LEU A 138 7.26 -25.74 3.12
C LEU A 138 5.73 -25.80 3.06
N THR A 139 5.12 -25.84 1.88
CA THR A 139 3.65 -25.91 1.73
C THR A 139 3.10 -27.28 2.17
N GLY A 140 3.88 -28.35 2.04
CA GLY A 140 3.47 -29.72 2.38
C GLY A 140 3.05 -29.96 3.85
N SER A 141 3.21 -28.98 4.74
CA SER A 141 2.85 -29.05 6.17
C SER A 141 1.50 -28.41 6.55
N GLY A 142 0.60 -28.18 5.59
CA GLY A 142 -0.72 -27.58 5.83
C GLY A 142 -0.72 -26.04 5.84
N THR A 143 0.39 -25.43 5.46
CA THR A 143 0.55 -23.99 5.22
C THR A 143 0.22 -23.65 3.78
N SER A 144 -0.34 -22.46 3.54
CA SER A 144 -0.63 -22.02 2.17
C SER A 144 0.66 -21.68 1.40
N PRO A 145 0.70 -21.81 0.06
CA PRO A 145 1.84 -21.38 -0.75
C PRO A 145 2.29 -19.92 -0.48
N ALA A 146 1.34 -19.03 -0.20
CA ALA A 146 1.65 -17.64 0.13
C ALA A 146 2.35 -17.51 1.50
N GLU A 147 1.93 -18.26 2.52
CA GLU A 147 2.60 -18.31 3.82
C GLU A 147 4.00 -18.91 3.71
N SER A 148 4.12 -20.04 3.02
CA SER A 148 5.40 -20.69 2.72
C SER A 148 6.34 -19.74 1.98
N CYS A 149 5.84 -18.98 1.00
CA CYS A 149 6.60 -17.95 0.29
C CYS A 149 7.12 -16.87 1.25
N ARG A 150 6.26 -16.33 2.12
CA ARG A 150 6.70 -15.35 3.13
C ARG A 150 7.74 -15.92 4.08
N GLN A 151 7.58 -17.16 4.53
CA GLN A 151 8.51 -17.83 5.43
C GLN A 151 9.87 -18.06 4.76
N VAL A 152 9.88 -18.56 3.53
CA VAL A 152 11.12 -18.73 2.74
C VAL A 152 11.85 -17.40 2.58
N LEU A 153 11.14 -16.33 2.23
CA LEU A 153 11.73 -15.01 2.05
C LEU A 153 12.25 -14.40 3.35
N ASP A 154 11.63 -14.70 4.49
CA ASP A 154 12.09 -14.28 5.82
C ASP A 154 13.40 -15.00 6.21
N LEU A 155 13.46 -16.31 5.97
CA LEU A 155 14.68 -17.11 6.13
C LEU A 155 15.81 -16.60 5.21
N LEU A 156 15.51 -16.34 3.95
CA LEU A 156 16.47 -15.76 3.01
C LEU A 156 16.94 -14.38 3.47
N SER A 157 16.04 -13.49 3.90
CA SER A 157 16.42 -12.17 4.42
C SER A 157 17.38 -12.27 5.62
N THR A 158 17.19 -13.28 6.47
CA THR A 158 18.03 -13.51 7.65
C THR A 158 19.39 -14.12 7.30
N HIS A 159 19.41 -15.13 6.42
CA HIS A 159 20.59 -15.97 6.18
C HIS A 159 21.34 -15.68 4.88
N TRP A 160 20.88 -14.72 4.07
CA TRP A 160 21.46 -14.44 2.75
C TRP A 160 22.97 -14.31 2.75
N ARG A 161 23.53 -13.50 3.66
CA ARG A 161 24.97 -13.24 3.73
C ARG A 161 25.78 -14.50 3.98
N ASP A 162 25.32 -15.33 4.92
CA ASP A 162 25.98 -16.58 5.28
C ASP A 162 25.91 -17.59 4.13
N LEU A 163 24.79 -17.63 3.43
CA LEU A 163 24.59 -18.51 2.26
C LEU A 163 25.52 -18.12 1.10
N VAL A 164 25.65 -16.82 0.82
CA VAL A 164 26.57 -16.32 -0.22
C VAL A 164 28.01 -16.64 0.14
N ALA A 165 28.41 -16.43 1.40
CA ALA A 165 29.78 -16.71 1.87
C ALA A 165 30.16 -18.20 1.83
N GLN A 166 29.18 -19.10 1.96
CA GLN A 166 29.37 -20.55 1.86
C GLN A 166 29.48 -21.04 0.41
N CYS A 167 29.04 -20.24 -0.56
CA CYS A 167 29.15 -20.59 -1.97
C CYS A 167 30.56 -20.20 -2.48
N PRO A 168 31.33 -21.14 -3.05
CA PRO A 168 32.65 -20.83 -3.57
C PRO A 168 32.57 -19.76 -4.66
N ALA A 169 33.45 -18.76 -4.58
CA ALA A 169 33.64 -17.82 -5.68
C ALA A 169 34.18 -18.56 -6.90
N GLY A 170 33.70 -18.20 -8.09
CA GLY A 170 34.19 -18.73 -9.35
C GLY A 170 35.66 -18.34 -9.60
N PRO A 171 36.31 -18.97 -10.61
CA PRO A 171 37.69 -18.66 -10.99
C PRO A 171 37.88 -17.15 -11.19
N GLY A 172 38.93 -16.58 -10.58
CA GLY A 172 39.20 -15.13 -10.64
C GLY A 172 38.42 -14.27 -9.63
N GLY A 173 37.84 -14.87 -8.57
CA GLY A 173 37.10 -14.13 -7.54
C GLY A 173 35.71 -13.70 -8.00
N VAL A 174 35.17 -14.39 -9.01
CA VAL A 174 33.83 -14.11 -9.56
C VAL A 174 32.77 -14.48 -8.53
N ARG A 175 31.83 -13.57 -8.28
CA ARG A 175 30.76 -13.76 -7.30
C ARG A 175 29.86 -14.94 -7.67
N PRO A 176 29.29 -15.67 -6.69
CA PRO A 176 28.44 -16.82 -6.96
C PRO A 176 27.15 -16.41 -7.69
N GLU A 177 26.59 -17.33 -8.46
CA GLU A 177 25.29 -17.16 -9.11
C GLU A 177 24.15 -17.31 -8.08
N VAL A 178 23.09 -16.51 -8.25
CA VAL A 178 21.91 -16.60 -7.37
C VAL A 178 21.31 -18.01 -7.41
N GLY A 179 21.32 -18.68 -8.57
CA GLY A 179 20.89 -20.07 -8.70
C GLY A 179 21.62 -21.00 -7.73
N THR A 180 22.95 -20.93 -7.69
CA THR A 180 23.79 -21.70 -6.76
C THR A 180 23.46 -21.42 -5.30
N VAL A 181 23.28 -20.15 -4.93
CA VAL A 181 22.95 -19.75 -3.56
C VAL A 181 21.56 -20.27 -3.15
N LEU A 182 20.57 -20.18 -4.05
CA LEU A 182 19.21 -20.67 -3.79
C LEU A 182 19.11 -22.20 -3.80
N ALA A 183 19.95 -22.89 -4.58
CA ALA A 183 20.11 -24.34 -4.51
C ALA A 183 20.67 -24.77 -3.16
N ALA A 184 21.75 -24.12 -2.69
CA ALA A 184 22.34 -24.38 -1.38
C ALA A 184 21.36 -24.08 -0.23
N PHE A 185 20.58 -22.99 -0.36
CA PHE A 185 19.49 -22.67 0.56
C PHE A 185 18.44 -23.79 0.62
N HIS A 186 18.00 -24.31 -0.53
CA HIS A 186 17.04 -25.40 -0.60
C HIS A 186 17.55 -26.65 0.14
N GLU A 187 18.80 -27.03 -0.10
CA GLU A 187 19.42 -28.17 0.59
C GLU A 187 19.53 -27.94 2.11
N ALA A 188 19.90 -26.73 2.53
CA ALA A 188 19.95 -26.35 3.94
C ALA A 188 18.55 -26.39 4.60
N LEU A 189 17.51 -26.02 3.86
CA LEU A 189 16.12 -26.08 4.30
C LEU A 189 15.66 -27.53 4.46
N VAL A 190 15.90 -28.38 3.47
CA VAL A 190 15.53 -29.81 3.49
C VAL A 190 16.23 -30.54 4.62
N SER A 191 17.51 -30.24 4.85
CA SER A 191 18.33 -30.87 5.90
C SER A 191 18.14 -30.27 7.31
N GLY A 192 17.30 -29.25 7.48
CA GLY A 192 17.08 -28.59 8.78
C GLY A 192 18.33 -27.90 9.34
N ARG A 193 19.27 -27.49 8.47
CA ARG A 193 20.54 -26.85 8.85
C ARG A 193 20.45 -25.32 8.89
N LEU A 194 19.38 -24.72 8.38
CA LEU A 194 19.13 -23.28 8.51
C LEU A 194 19.07 -22.87 9.99
N GLY A 195 19.90 -21.90 10.39
CA GLY A 195 20.02 -21.43 11.77
C GLY A 195 21.04 -22.19 12.65
N ARG A 196 21.59 -23.32 12.19
CA ARG A 196 22.76 -23.95 12.84
C ARG A 196 24.01 -23.23 12.36
N ARG A 197 24.46 -22.24 13.12
CA ARG A 197 25.72 -21.53 12.86
C ARG A 197 26.85 -22.58 12.84
N PRO A 198 27.57 -22.76 11.72
CA PRO A 198 28.81 -23.53 11.77
C PRO A 198 29.75 -22.87 12.80
N PRO A 199 30.62 -23.62 13.49
CA PRO A 199 31.66 -22.99 14.31
C PRO A 199 32.51 -22.09 13.40
N GLN A 200 32.33 -20.77 13.52
CA GLN A 200 33.11 -19.79 12.77
C GLN A 200 34.47 -19.64 13.47
N SER A 201 35.55 -19.90 12.73
CA SER A 201 36.83 -19.24 12.99
C SER A 201 36.59 -17.73 12.82
N VAL A 202 36.89 -16.96 13.86
CA VAL A 202 36.76 -15.49 13.86
C VAL A 202 37.73 -14.95 12.81
N PRO A 203 37.25 -14.30 11.73
CA PRO A 203 38.14 -13.56 10.85
C PRO A 203 38.56 -12.26 11.57
N ASP A 204 39.83 -11.90 11.51
CA ASP A 204 40.39 -10.69 12.16
C ASP A 204 39.80 -9.36 11.62
N ALA A 205 39.02 -9.40 10.54
CA ALA A 205 38.37 -8.22 9.97
C ALA A 205 36.91 -8.51 9.57
N PRO A 206 35.97 -7.55 9.79
CA PRO A 206 34.62 -7.67 9.26
C PRO A 206 34.67 -7.73 7.73
N PRO A 207 33.94 -8.65 7.09
CA PRO A 207 33.93 -8.73 5.64
C PRO A 207 33.36 -7.43 5.05
N PRO A 208 33.92 -6.95 3.91
CA PRO A 208 33.42 -5.75 3.26
C PRO A 208 31.95 -5.91 2.88
N ALA A 209 31.17 -4.82 2.93
CA ALA A 209 29.72 -4.83 2.68
C ALA A 209 29.32 -5.41 1.31
N GLU A 210 30.26 -5.47 0.36
CA GLU A 210 30.13 -6.06 -0.96
C GLU A 210 30.27 -7.60 -1.00
N SER A 211 30.69 -8.27 0.08
CA SER A 211 30.92 -9.73 0.09
C SER A 211 29.64 -10.56 0.05
N ALA A 212 28.47 -9.91 0.02
CA ALA A 212 27.16 -10.54 0.14
C ALA A 212 26.35 -10.53 -1.18
N ASP A 213 26.94 -10.10 -2.30
CA ASP A 213 26.18 -10.09 -3.56
C ASP A 213 26.37 -11.38 -4.35
N ALA A 214 25.29 -11.85 -4.96
CA ALA A 214 25.29 -12.90 -5.97
C ALA A 214 24.80 -12.35 -7.31
N ARG A 215 25.25 -12.95 -8.42
CA ARG A 215 24.95 -12.49 -9.79
C ARG A 215 23.76 -13.22 -10.40
N LEU A 216 23.00 -12.52 -11.23
CA LEU A 216 21.94 -13.06 -12.07
C LEU A 216 21.74 -12.17 -13.31
N THR A 217 21.09 -12.68 -14.34
CA THR A 217 20.69 -11.90 -15.51
C THR A 217 19.45 -11.04 -15.24
N ASP A 218 19.23 -10.04 -16.09
CA ASP A 218 18.01 -9.23 -16.08
C ASP A 218 16.72 -10.08 -16.19
N ALA A 219 16.75 -11.13 -17.02
CA ALA A 219 15.63 -12.04 -17.22
C ALA A 219 15.32 -12.86 -15.95
N GLU A 220 16.35 -13.43 -15.32
CA GLU A 220 16.22 -14.17 -14.06
C GLU A 220 15.74 -13.27 -12.92
N ALA A 221 16.21 -12.02 -12.87
CA ALA A 221 15.77 -11.06 -11.87
C ALA A 221 14.27 -10.76 -12.00
N ARG A 222 13.77 -10.58 -13.23
CA ARG A 222 12.34 -10.38 -13.50
C ARG A 222 11.51 -11.62 -13.15
N GLU A 223 12.01 -12.81 -13.48
CA GLU A 223 11.34 -14.07 -13.13
C GLU A 223 11.25 -14.25 -11.61
N LEU A 224 12.35 -14.05 -10.89
CA LEU A 224 12.41 -14.07 -9.43
C LEU A 224 11.48 -13.02 -8.80
N ALA A 225 11.43 -11.82 -9.40
CA ALA A 225 10.55 -10.74 -8.97
C ALA A 225 9.06 -11.06 -9.06
N ARG A 226 8.66 -11.75 -10.14
CA ARG A 226 7.30 -12.23 -10.29
C ARG A 226 6.97 -13.31 -9.25
N LEU A 227 7.90 -14.22 -8.97
CA LEU A 227 7.63 -15.35 -8.08
C LEU A 227 7.35 -14.93 -6.63
N TYR A 228 8.16 -14.03 -6.04
CA TYR A 228 7.93 -13.64 -4.65
C TYR A 228 6.64 -12.82 -4.42
N MET A 229 5.92 -12.42 -5.49
CA MET A 229 4.55 -11.91 -5.39
C MET A 229 3.56 -12.96 -4.90
N LEU A 230 3.87 -14.26 -5.02
CA LEU A 230 3.06 -15.34 -4.47
C LEU A 230 2.79 -15.14 -2.97
N GLY A 231 3.75 -14.55 -2.23
CA GLY A 231 3.60 -14.21 -0.81
C GLY A 231 2.46 -13.23 -0.49
N ARG A 232 1.88 -12.56 -1.49
CA ARG A 232 0.71 -11.67 -1.34
C ARG A 232 -0.60 -12.30 -1.82
N LEU A 233 -0.52 -13.40 -2.55
CA LEU A 233 -1.65 -14.05 -3.20
C LEU A 233 -2.15 -15.19 -2.31
N CYS A 234 -2.75 -14.81 -1.18
CA CYS A 234 -3.14 -15.71 -0.08
C CYS A 234 -4.64 -15.98 -0.01
N PHE A 235 -5.36 -15.78 -1.11
CA PHE A 235 -6.81 -15.96 -1.16
C PHE A 235 -7.17 -17.15 -2.03
N SER A 236 -8.10 -17.96 -1.55
CA SER A 236 -8.67 -19.08 -2.29
C SER A 236 -9.55 -18.61 -3.46
N ASP A 237 -9.83 -19.50 -4.41
CA ASP A 237 -10.78 -19.21 -5.50
C ASP A 237 -12.18 -18.86 -4.97
N GLY A 238 -12.61 -19.52 -3.88
CA GLY A 238 -13.89 -19.27 -3.24
C GLY A 238 -13.98 -17.84 -2.67
N GLU A 239 -12.95 -17.42 -1.95
CA GLU A 239 -12.85 -16.05 -1.42
C GLU A 239 -12.86 -15.00 -2.53
N LEU A 240 -12.13 -15.22 -3.64
CA LEU A 240 -12.12 -14.28 -4.75
C LEU A 240 -13.47 -14.21 -5.47
N ARG A 241 -14.15 -15.35 -5.70
CA ARG A 241 -15.49 -15.35 -6.31
C ARG A 241 -16.52 -14.63 -5.44
N LEU A 242 -16.48 -14.80 -4.12
CA LEU A 242 -17.35 -14.06 -3.23
C LEU A 242 -16.98 -12.57 -3.21
N ALA A 243 -15.69 -12.23 -3.16
CA ALA A 243 -15.24 -10.84 -3.22
C ALA A 243 -15.65 -10.12 -4.51
N GLN A 244 -15.71 -10.82 -5.65
CA GLN A 244 -16.24 -10.28 -6.91
C GLN A 244 -17.72 -9.88 -6.79
N ARG A 245 -18.52 -10.65 -6.03
CA ARG A 245 -19.92 -10.29 -5.77
C ARG A 245 -20.02 -9.14 -4.78
N LEU A 246 -19.22 -9.16 -3.71
CA LEU A 246 -19.12 -8.06 -2.75
C LEU A 246 -18.77 -6.72 -3.43
N ALA A 247 -17.84 -6.72 -4.38
CA ALA A 247 -17.42 -5.52 -5.12
C ALA A 247 -18.56 -4.86 -5.92
N ARG A 248 -19.63 -5.60 -6.22
CA ARG A 248 -20.82 -5.12 -6.94
C ARG A 248 -21.92 -4.59 -6.02
N LEU A 249 -21.79 -4.76 -4.70
CA LEU A 249 -22.81 -4.30 -3.75
C LEU A 249 -22.78 -2.77 -3.65
N PRO A 250 -23.87 -2.06 -4.00
CA PRO A 250 -23.90 -0.59 -3.97
C PRO A 250 -23.55 -0.02 -2.58
N ARG A 251 -24.08 -0.65 -1.54
CA ARG A 251 -23.80 -0.32 -0.13
C ARG A 251 -22.31 -0.38 0.21
N LEU A 252 -21.60 -1.38 -0.30
CA LEU A 252 -20.17 -1.53 -0.07
C LEU A 252 -19.35 -0.56 -0.93
N GLN A 253 -19.75 -0.35 -2.18
CA GLN A 253 -19.12 0.63 -3.06
C GLN A 253 -19.15 2.03 -2.42
N TYR A 254 -20.31 2.46 -1.93
CA TYR A 254 -20.43 3.72 -1.20
C TYR A 254 -19.54 3.77 0.03
N ALA A 255 -19.51 2.71 0.85
CA ALA A 255 -18.67 2.69 2.04
C ALA A 255 -17.18 2.81 1.69
N LEU A 256 -16.73 2.20 0.59
CA LEU A 256 -15.36 2.33 0.08
C LEU A 256 -15.06 3.76 -0.40
N LEU A 257 -15.97 4.38 -1.17
CA LEU A 257 -15.80 5.76 -1.65
C LEU A 257 -15.78 6.76 -0.51
N ALA A 258 -16.71 6.66 0.44
CA ALA A 258 -16.80 7.53 1.60
C ALA A 258 -15.55 7.39 2.49
N THR A 259 -15.14 6.15 2.78
CA THR A 259 -13.90 5.88 3.52
C THR A 259 -12.69 6.52 2.87
N HIS A 260 -12.61 6.48 1.54
CA HIS A 260 -11.51 7.07 0.79
C HIS A 260 -11.57 8.61 0.79
N LEU A 261 -12.73 9.23 0.59
CA LEU A 261 -12.86 10.69 0.68
C LEU A 261 -12.52 11.21 2.08
N ARG A 262 -12.95 10.48 3.12
CA ARG A 262 -12.57 10.77 4.51
C ARG A 262 -11.06 10.73 4.70
N LEU A 263 -10.37 9.74 4.12
CA LEU A 263 -8.90 9.66 4.14
C LEU A 263 -8.26 10.90 3.51
N VAL A 264 -8.74 11.34 2.35
CA VAL A 264 -8.23 12.53 1.66
C VAL A 264 -8.44 13.78 2.52
N ALA A 265 -9.64 13.96 3.07
CA ALA A 265 -9.97 15.09 3.91
C ALA A 265 -9.08 15.16 5.17
N GLU A 266 -8.90 14.04 5.89
CA GLU A 266 -8.04 13.97 7.07
C GLU A 266 -6.56 14.17 6.74
N SER A 267 -6.14 13.81 5.53
CA SER A 267 -4.75 13.93 5.09
C SER A 267 -4.37 15.34 4.61
N SER A 268 -5.32 16.17 4.16
CA SER A 268 -5.05 17.50 3.57
C SER A 268 -4.29 18.45 4.50
N ALA A 269 -4.76 18.65 5.74
CA ALA A 269 -4.09 19.53 6.70
C ALA A 269 -2.68 19.04 7.06
N THR A 270 -2.51 17.72 7.16
CA THR A 270 -1.21 17.15 7.48
C THR A 270 -0.25 17.18 6.29
N ALA A 271 -0.76 16.98 5.07
CA ALA A 271 0.02 17.14 3.85
C ALA A 271 0.54 18.58 3.70
N ALA A 272 -0.31 19.58 3.99
CA ALA A 272 0.07 20.98 4.00
C ALA A 272 1.21 21.26 4.98
N ARG A 273 1.08 20.77 6.22
CA ARG A 273 2.14 20.86 7.23
C ARG A 273 3.43 20.18 6.80
N LEU A 274 3.36 18.97 6.26
CA LEU A 274 4.55 18.24 5.80
C LEU A 274 5.26 18.98 4.67
N ALA A 275 4.54 19.49 3.68
CA ALA A 275 5.16 20.24 2.59
C ALA A 275 5.78 21.55 3.09
N ALA A 276 5.16 22.23 4.04
CA ALA A 276 5.72 23.42 4.68
C ALA A 276 6.99 23.08 5.48
N ASP A 277 6.94 22.05 6.33
CA ASP A 277 8.06 21.61 7.17
C ASP A 277 9.29 21.19 6.35
N TRP A 278 9.07 20.57 5.18
CA TRP A 278 10.12 20.03 4.32
C TRP A 278 10.45 20.93 3.11
N GLY A 279 9.68 21.99 2.87
CA GLY A 279 9.86 22.95 1.78
C GLY A 279 9.56 22.39 0.37
N THR A 280 8.86 21.26 0.26
CA THR A 280 8.52 20.65 -1.03
C THR A 280 7.32 19.71 -0.92
N THR A 281 6.44 19.70 -1.93
CA THR A 281 5.31 18.76 -2.02
C THR A 281 5.74 17.35 -2.41
N ARG A 282 6.97 17.15 -2.93
CA ARG A 282 7.52 15.82 -3.24
C ARG A 282 7.65 14.90 -2.01
N VAL A 283 7.57 15.45 -0.80
CA VAL A 283 7.47 14.67 0.45
C VAL A 283 6.21 13.80 0.50
N LEU A 284 5.19 14.12 -0.32
CA LEU A 284 3.91 13.43 -0.39
C LEU A 284 3.90 12.24 -1.38
N LEU A 285 4.97 12.03 -2.16
CA LEU A 285 5.10 10.92 -3.10
C LEU A 285 4.81 9.51 -2.51
N PRO A 286 5.10 9.19 -1.23
CA PRO A 286 4.75 7.90 -0.65
C PRO A 286 3.26 7.61 -0.55
N PHE A 287 2.42 8.65 -0.63
CA PHE A 287 0.97 8.55 -0.46
C PHE A 287 0.21 8.50 -1.78
N THR A 288 0.93 8.50 -2.91
CA THR A 288 0.37 8.50 -4.28
C THR A 288 -0.60 7.36 -4.54
N GLU A 289 -0.51 6.24 -3.82
CA GLU A 289 -1.49 5.15 -3.91
C GLU A 289 -2.87 5.53 -3.37
N ALA A 290 -2.92 6.38 -2.33
CA ALA A 290 -4.15 6.86 -1.73
C ALA A 290 -4.64 8.15 -2.40
N TYR A 291 -3.77 9.15 -2.56
CA TYR A 291 -4.18 10.43 -3.12
C TYR A 291 -3.06 11.05 -3.95
N VAL A 292 -3.44 11.92 -4.89
CA VAL A 292 -2.50 12.67 -5.71
C VAL A 292 -2.68 14.16 -5.52
N ASN A 293 -1.58 14.91 -5.63
CA ASN A 293 -1.66 16.36 -5.75
C ASN A 293 -2.05 16.73 -7.18
N ARG A 294 -3.26 17.27 -7.38
CA ARG A 294 -3.79 17.60 -8.71
C ARG A 294 -2.93 18.62 -9.46
N THR A 295 -2.30 19.53 -8.74
CA THR A 295 -1.42 20.57 -9.29
C THR A 295 0.00 20.05 -9.60
N GLY A 296 0.25 18.75 -9.38
CA GLY A 296 1.55 18.12 -9.53
C GLY A 296 2.48 18.33 -8.34
N TYR A 297 3.58 17.58 -8.29
CA TYR A 297 4.52 17.58 -7.16
C TYR A 297 5.69 18.58 -7.33
N ARG A 298 5.66 19.36 -8.41
CA ARG A 298 6.53 20.54 -8.61
C ARG A 298 5.88 21.82 -8.07
N SER A 299 4.55 21.82 -7.91
CA SER A 299 3.80 22.96 -7.39
C SER A 299 3.88 23.00 -5.86
N PRO A 300 4.00 24.20 -5.24
CA PRO A 300 3.85 24.36 -3.80
C PRO A 300 2.37 24.29 -3.35
N VAL A 301 1.42 24.39 -4.27
CA VAL A 301 -0.01 24.33 -3.98
C VAL A 301 -0.42 22.89 -3.71
N ILE A 302 -1.05 22.64 -2.56
CA ILE A 302 -1.60 21.33 -2.21
C ILE A 302 -3.09 21.32 -2.51
N ASP A 303 -3.46 20.50 -3.47
CA ASP A 303 -4.84 20.20 -3.85
C ASP A 303 -4.97 18.68 -4.01
N LEU A 304 -5.27 18.00 -2.90
CA LEU A 304 -5.35 16.55 -2.89
C LEU A 304 -6.64 16.07 -3.54
N SER A 305 -6.51 15.09 -4.42
CA SER A 305 -7.63 14.35 -5.00
C SER A 305 -7.45 12.85 -4.74
N PRO A 306 -8.56 12.10 -4.54
CA PRO A 306 -8.49 10.64 -4.38
C PRO A 306 -7.81 10.00 -5.58
N ASN A 307 -6.90 9.04 -5.34
CA ASN A 307 -6.37 8.20 -6.41
C ASN A 307 -7.25 6.94 -6.54
N PRO A 308 -7.98 6.74 -7.65
CA PRO A 308 -8.88 5.59 -7.80
C PRO A 308 -8.17 4.23 -7.75
N LYS A 309 -6.84 4.21 -7.92
CA LYS A 309 -5.99 3.04 -7.64
C LYS A 309 -6.25 2.43 -6.26
N LEU A 310 -6.55 3.25 -5.25
CA LEU A 310 -6.85 2.76 -3.90
C LEU A 310 -8.09 1.87 -3.86
N VAL A 311 -9.11 2.17 -4.68
CA VAL A 311 -10.33 1.34 -4.79
C VAL A 311 -9.96 -0.04 -5.31
N THR A 312 -9.15 -0.10 -6.37
CA THR A 312 -8.64 -1.38 -6.91
C THR A 312 -7.78 -2.13 -5.90
N VAL A 313 -6.96 -1.43 -5.10
CA VAL A 313 -6.17 -2.05 -4.03
C VAL A 313 -7.08 -2.62 -2.93
N LEU A 314 -8.10 -1.88 -2.49
CA LEU A 314 -9.07 -2.36 -1.50
C LEU A 314 -9.87 -3.57 -2.03
N CYS A 315 -10.33 -3.51 -3.27
CA CYS A 315 -11.04 -4.61 -3.92
C CYS A 315 -10.18 -5.87 -4.01
N HIS A 316 -8.89 -5.74 -4.31
CA HIS A 316 -8.01 -6.90 -4.46
C HIS A 316 -7.41 -7.45 -3.16
N ASN A 317 -7.37 -6.68 -2.08
CA ASN A 317 -6.64 -7.08 -0.86
C ASN A 317 -7.52 -7.12 0.39
N VAL A 318 -8.55 -6.27 0.48
CA VAL A 318 -9.45 -6.20 1.64
C VAL A 318 -10.71 -7.02 1.42
N LEU A 319 -11.38 -6.87 0.26
CA LEU A 319 -12.62 -7.60 -0.01
C LEU A 319 -12.46 -9.14 0.01
N PRO A 320 -11.35 -9.74 -0.47
CA PRO A 320 -11.13 -11.18 -0.33
C PRO A 320 -10.95 -11.62 1.12
N ALA A 321 -10.39 -10.78 1.99
CA ALA A 321 -10.29 -11.07 3.41
C ALA A 321 -11.67 -10.98 4.10
N VAL A 322 -12.49 -9.99 3.74
CA VAL A 322 -13.90 -9.89 4.15
C VAL A 322 -14.69 -11.11 3.68
N ALA A 323 -14.50 -11.54 2.43
CA ALA A 323 -15.08 -12.76 1.89
C ALA A 323 -14.63 -14.00 2.68
N GLY A 324 -13.37 -14.07 3.09
CA GLY A 324 -12.86 -15.14 3.95
C GLY A 324 -13.59 -15.24 5.29
N GLU A 325 -13.95 -14.10 5.90
CA GLU A 325 -14.74 -14.09 7.13
C GLU A 325 -16.18 -14.60 6.91
N LEU A 326 -16.81 -14.28 5.77
CA LEU A 326 -18.12 -14.83 5.40
C LEU A 326 -18.05 -16.33 5.13
N VAL A 327 -17.04 -16.79 4.37
CA VAL A 327 -16.81 -18.21 4.10
C VAL A 327 -16.60 -18.98 5.40
N GLY A 328 -15.81 -18.45 6.34
CA GLY A 328 -15.59 -19.05 7.66
C GLY A 328 -16.88 -19.17 8.48
N ARG A 329 -17.86 -18.28 8.26
CA ARG A 329 -19.19 -18.30 8.87
C ARG A 329 -20.21 -19.13 8.08
N GLN A 330 -19.82 -19.74 6.96
CA GLN A 330 -20.72 -20.43 6.02
C GLN A 330 -21.86 -19.52 5.53
N ALA A 331 -21.55 -18.24 5.31
CA ALA A 331 -22.52 -17.22 4.91
C ALA A 331 -22.22 -16.66 3.51
N ASP A 332 -23.24 -16.10 2.86
CA ASP A 332 -23.12 -15.44 1.57
C ASP A 332 -22.97 -13.91 1.72
N GLU A 333 -22.95 -13.20 0.59
CA GLU A 333 -22.86 -11.74 0.55
C GLU A 333 -23.99 -10.99 1.27
N HIS A 334 -25.17 -11.61 1.49
CA HIS A 334 -26.30 -10.96 2.15
C HIS A 334 -26.12 -10.87 3.67
N ALA A 335 -25.25 -11.71 4.24
CA ALA A 335 -24.87 -11.65 5.65
C ALA A 335 -23.79 -10.59 5.95
N LEU A 336 -23.37 -9.79 4.95
CA LEU A 336 -22.39 -8.74 5.14
C LEU A 336 -22.91 -7.67 6.10
N ASP A 337 -22.18 -7.48 7.20
CA ASP A 337 -22.44 -6.42 8.17
C ASP A 337 -21.14 -5.68 8.57
N SER A 338 -21.28 -4.62 9.36
CA SER A 338 -20.13 -3.86 9.88
C SER A 338 -19.15 -4.70 10.70
N GLY A 339 -19.62 -5.73 11.40
CA GLY A 339 -18.76 -6.64 12.16
C GLY A 339 -17.91 -7.52 11.27
N VAL A 340 -18.49 -8.07 10.19
CA VAL A 340 -17.78 -8.82 9.14
C VAL A 340 -16.75 -7.92 8.45
N LEU A 341 -17.09 -6.67 8.15
CA LEU A 341 -16.16 -5.72 7.55
C LEU A 341 -14.97 -5.43 8.45
N ALA A 342 -15.21 -5.16 9.74
CA ALA A 342 -14.14 -4.92 10.71
C ALA A 342 -13.21 -6.14 10.84
N ALA A 343 -13.79 -7.33 11.00
CA ALA A 343 -13.06 -8.59 11.06
C ALA A 343 -12.26 -8.87 9.77
N GLY A 344 -12.83 -8.56 8.61
CA GLY A 344 -12.18 -8.74 7.31
C GLY A 344 -10.98 -7.81 7.11
N VAL A 345 -11.06 -6.56 7.58
CA VAL A 345 -9.90 -5.66 7.55
C VAL A 345 -8.79 -6.18 8.49
N GLU A 346 -9.13 -6.67 9.68
CA GLU A 346 -8.16 -7.32 10.57
C GLU A 346 -7.55 -8.58 9.94
N ALA A 347 -8.36 -9.40 9.27
CA ALA A 347 -7.90 -10.59 8.58
C ALA A 347 -6.91 -10.24 7.46
N ALA A 348 -7.17 -9.17 6.69
CA ALA A 348 -6.24 -8.66 5.69
C ALA A 348 -4.88 -8.29 6.31
N ILE A 349 -4.87 -7.63 7.48
CA ILE A 349 -3.64 -7.31 8.22
C ILE A 349 -2.92 -8.59 8.66
N ARG A 350 -3.64 -9.53 9.32
CA ARG A 350 -3.06 -10.79 9.83
C ARG A 350 -2.44 -11.62 8.71
N ARG A 351 -3.10 -11.69 7.55
CA ARG A 351 -2.62 -12.42 6.37
C ARG A 351 -1.45 -11.72 5.66
N GLY A 352 -1.08 -10.51 6.08
CA GLY A 352 0.11 -9.82 5.59
C GLY A 352 -0.02 -9.26 4.18
N VAL A 353 -1.24 -8.98 3.68
CA VAL A 353 -1.48 -8.55 2.28
C VAL A 353 -0.81 -7.21 1.93
N PHE A 354 -0.52 -6.41 2.94
CA PHE A 354 0.20 -5.13 2.83
C PHE A 354 1.71 -5.23 3.05
N SER A 355 2.23 -6.45 3.26
CA SER A 355 3.66 -6.74 3.41
C SER A 355 4.18 -7.47 2.18
N ILE A 356 5.36 -7.05 1.72
CA ILE A 356 6.04 -7.65 0.58
C ILE A 356 7.51 -7.77 0.94
N THR A 357 8.09 -8.96 0.78
CA THR A 357 9.55 -9.08 0.80
C THR A 357 10.07 -8.97 -0.63
N VAL A 358 11.06 -8.12 -0.84
CA VAL A 358 11.64 -7.84 -2.16
C VAL A 358 13.13 -8.10 -2.15
N GLY A 359 13.68 -8.51 -3.29
CA GLY A 359 15.13 -8.56 -3.50
C GLY A 359 15.74 -7.16 -3.60
N LEU A 360 16.98 -7.02 -3.12
CA LEU A 360 17.78 -5.80 -3.18
C LEU A 360 18.77 -5.91 -4.35
N PHE A 361 18.31 -5.48 -5.53
CA PHE A 361 19.05 -5.61 -6.79
C PHE A 361 19.87 -4.34 -7.11
N HIS A 362 21.03 -4.53 -7.75
CA HIS A 362 21.91 -3.49 -8.29
C HIS A 362 22.31 -3.84 -9.71
N ARG A 363 22.39 -2.85 -10.61
CA ARG A 363 23.03 -3.07 -11.92
C ARG A 363 24.51 -3.36 -11.72
N ALA A 364 25.03 -4.28 -12.51
CA ALA A 364 26.46 -4.53 -12.61
C ALA A 364 26.89 -4.38 -14.07
N ASP A 365 28.19 -4.21 -14.27
CA ASP A 365 28.80 -4.39 -15.59
C ASP A 365 29.14 -5.87 -15.78
N PRO A 366 28.82 -6.49 -16.93
CA PRO A 366 28.17 -5.92 -18.13
C PRO A 366 26.66 -5.67 -17.96
N PRO A 367 26.04 -4.81 -18.80
CA PRO A 367 24.70 -4.22 -18.58
C PRO A 367 23.52 -5.19 -18.46
N ASP A 368 23.68 -6.44 -18.90
CA ASP A 368 22.66 -7.49 -18.78
C ASP A 368 22.77 -8.29 -17.47
N THR A 369 23.69 -7.90 -16.59
CA THR A 369 23.96 -8.54 -15.30
C THR A 369 23.47 -7.67 -14.15
N VAL A 370 22.85 -8.34 -13.19
CA VAL A 370 22.31 -7.78 -11.97
C VAL A 370 23.03 -8.43 -10.79
N ARG A 371 23.13 -7.70 -9.68
CA ARG A 371 23.62 -8.20 -8.39
C ARG A 371 22.46 -8.21 -7.40
N LEU A 372 22.24 -9.32 -6.73
CA LEU A 372 21.32 -9.43 -5.61
C LEU A 372 22.12 -9.41 -4.30
N SER A 373 21.90 -8.36 -3.50
CA SER A 373 22.61 -8.11 -2.23
C SER A 373 21.87 -8.64 -0.99
N GLY A 374 20.64 -9.12 -1.17
CA GLY A 374 19.81 -9.71 -0.12
C GLY A 374 18.33 -9.41 -0.31
N PHE A 375 17.55 -9.62 0.75
CA PHE A 375 16.10 -9.42 0.75
C PHE A 375 15.70 -8.45 1.85
N SER A 376 14.70 -7.61 1.56
CA SER A 376 14.15 -6.66 2.52
C SER A 376 12.64 -6.79 2.59
N ARG A 377 12.13 -7.02 3.81
CA ARG A 377 10.70 -6.93 4.09
C ARG A 377 10.27 -5.47 4.04
N ARG A 378 9.58 -5.09 2.98
CA ARG A 378 8.87 -3.82 2.87
C ARG A 378 7.43 -4.01 3.28
N VAL A 379 7.04 -3.33 4.35
CA VAL A 379 5.62 -3.11 4.62
C VAL A 379 5.26 -1.86 3.86
N CYS A 380 4.14 -1.83 3.13
CA CYS A 380 3.61 -0.58 2.61
C CYS A 380 3.64 0.43 3.77
N PRO A 381 4.35 1.56 3.68
CA PRO A 381 4.52 2.42 4.84
C PRO A 381 3.17 2.92 5.38
N ALA A 382 2.19 3.06 4.50
CA ALA A 382 0.79 3.35 4.82
C ALA A 382 0.01 2.16 5.39
N ALA A 383 0.50 0.92 5.36
CA ALA A 383 -0.26 -0.28 5.72
C ALA A 383 -0.95 -0.19 7.08
N THR A 384 -0.20 0.11 8.16
CA THR A 384 -0.79 0.11 9.51
C THR A 384 -1.78 1.26 9.69
N PRO A 385 -1.44 2.53 9.37
CA PRO A 385 -2.40 3.59 9.60
C PRO A 385 -3.57 3.55 8.59
N PHE A 386 -3.34 3.11 7.35
CA PHE A 386 -4.40 2.88 6.37
C PHE A 386 -5.33 1.76 6.80
N ALA A 387 -4.81 0.63 7.29
CA ALA A 387 -5.66 -0.45 7.77
C ALA A 387 -6.46 -0.03 9.00
N ARG A 388 -5.89 0.76 9.92
CA ARG A 388 -6.64 1.37 11.03
C ARG A 388 -7.73 2.34 10.54
N HIS A 389 -7.43 3.12 9.52
CA HIS A 389 -8.40 4.00 8.86
C HIS A 389 -9.58 3.19 8.31
N CYS A 390 -9.30 2.12 7.57
CA CYS A 390 -10.32 1.21 7.04
C CYS A 390 -11.10 0.51 8.15
N GLN A 391 -10.44 0.02 9.21
CA GLN A 391 -11.10 -0.61 10.36
C GLN A 391 -12.13 0.31 11.01
N ARG A 392 -11.83 1.61 11.09
CA ARG A 392 -12.72 2.60 11.69
C ARG A 392 -13.85 3.00 10.75
N TRP A 393 -13.52 3.38 9.52
CA TRP A 393 -14.45 4.13 8.67
C TRP A 393 -15.23 3.25 7.69
N LEU A 394 -14.67 2.12 7.24
CA LEU A 394 -15.38 1.24 6.31
C LEU A 394 -16.66 0.64 6.94
N PRO A 395 -16.63 0.08 8.16
CA PRO A 395 -17.85 -0.35 8.85
C PRO A 395 -18.81 0.81 9.15
N PHE A 396 -18.28 1.97 9.53
CA PHE A 396 -19.06 3.17 9.87
C PHE A 396 -19.91 3.66 8.69
N TYR A 397 -19.31 3.80 7.50
CA TYR A 397 -20.04 4.25 6.31
C TYR A 397 -20.93 3.15 5.73
N PHE A 398 -20.57 1.87 5.93
CA PHE A 398 -21.44 0.77 5.57
C PHE A 398 -22.76 0.82 6.35
N ASP A 399 -22.73 1.06 7.66
CA ASP A 399 -23.94 1.16 8.50
C ASP A 399 -24.79 2.41 8.22
N ARG A 400 -24.20 3.49 7.71
CA ARG A 400 -24.89 4.73 7.35
C ARG A 400 -25.43 4.80 5.93
N TRP A 401 -25.35 3.71 5.17
CA TRP A 401 -25.92 3.68 3.83
C TRP A 401 -27.42 4.03 3.82
N PRO A 402 -27.84 4.99 2.98
CA PRO A 402 -29.25 5.36 2.80
C PRO A 402 -30.12 4.16 2.43
N GLY A 403 -31.10 3.84 3.28
CA GLY A 403 -31.97 2.67 3.11
C GLY A 403 -31.51 1.41 3.86
N ALA A 404 -30.44 1.47 4.66
CA ALA A 404 -30.22 0.46 5.69
C ALA A 404 -31.35 0.57 6.73
N SER A 405 -32.12 -0.50 6.93
CA SER A 405 -33.08 -0.55 8.04
C SER A 405 -32.31 -0.34 9.36
N PRO A 406 -32.76 0.54 10.27
CA PRO A 406 -32.12 0.69 11.56
C PRO A 406 -32.09 -0.67 12.25
N ARG A 407 -30.91 -1.08 12.73
CA ARG A 407 -30.78 -2.30 13.54
C ARG A 407 -31.75 -2.20 14.73
N PRO A 408 -32.61 -3.20 14.98
CA PRO A 408 -33.39 -3.20 16.20
C PRO A 408 -32.43 -3.28 17.40
N GLY A 409 -32.39 -2.23 18.22
CA GLY A 409 -31.70 -2.25 19.52
C GLY A 409 -30.66 -1.16 19.80
N GLN A 410 -30.44 -0.19 18.91
CA GLN A 410 -29.62 0.99 19.26
C GLN A 410 -30.52 2.23 19.43
N PRO A 411 -30.62 2.83 20.63
CA PRO A 411 -31.40 4.04 20.79
C PRO A 411 -30.71 5.18 20.02
N PRO A 412 -31.48 6.08 19.37
CA PRO A 412 -30.91 7.26 18.75
C PRO A 412 -30.29 8.15 19.84
N ASP A 413 -29.06 8.59 19.63
CA ASP A 413 -28.44 9.62 20.45
C ASP A 413 -29.33 10.86 20.39
N ALA A 414 -30.08 11.09 21.47
CA ALA A 414 -30.91 12.25 21.62
C ALA A 414 -30.00 13.49 21.65
N THR A 415 -30.18 14.33 20.64
CA THR A 415 -30.10 15.78 20.71
C THR A 415 -29.94 16.30 22.14
N ARG A 416 -28.71 16.71 22.52
CA ARG A 416 -28.50 17.53 23.72
C ARG A 416 -28.94 18.97 23.43
N SER A 417 -30.25 19.15 23.33
CA SER A 417 -30.94 20.40 23.62
C SER A 417 -31.05 20.51 25.13
N GLY A 418 -30.04 21.10 25.78
CA GLY A 418 -30.06 21.35 27.23
C GLY A 418 -30.49 22.77 27.55
N SER A 419 -31.77 22.96 27.87
CA SER A 419 -32.27 24.15 28.57
C SER A 419 -32.72 23.78 29.99
N GLY A 420 -32.39 24.61 30.98
CA GLY A 420 -32.91 24.56 32.37
C GLY A 420 -31.82 24.62 33.46
N SER A 421 -31.41 25.82 33.92
CA SER A 421 -31.83 26.49 35.20
C SER A 421 -31.28 25.80 36.47
N ARG A 422 -30.62 26.41 37.48
CA ARG A 422 -30.56 27.77 38.08
C ARG A 422 -29.34 27.86 39.04
N SER A 423 -28.67 29.01 39.13
CA SER A 423 -28.53 29.82 40.38
C SER A 423 -27.50 30.97 40.25
N ARG A 424 -28.01 32.20 40.51
CA ARG A 424 -27.43 33.51 40.95
C ARG A 424 -25.89 33.61 41.11
N SER A 425 -25.20 34.70 40.72
CA SER A 425 -25.44 36.12 41.04
C SER A 425 -24.50 37.08 40.28
N GLY A 426 -24.95 38.31 39.98
CA GLY A 426 -24.08 39.50 39.81
C GLY A 426 -24.04 40.15 38.42
N VAL A 427 -24.38 41.43 38.34
CA VAL A 427 -24.56 42.35 37.18
C VAL A 427 -23.73 43.62 37.48
N PRO A 428 -23.45 44.62 36.59
CA PRO A 428 -23.31 44.74 35.11
C PRO A 428 -21.98 45.43 34.65
N GLY A 429 -21.75 45.50 33.33
CA GLY A 429 -20.75 46.42 32.73
C GLY A 429 -20.90 46.69 31.23
N ARG A 430 -21.80 47.63 30.88
CA ARG A 430 -21.81 48.63 29.77
C ARG A 430 -20.99 48.46 28.45
N SER A 431 -21.70 48.80 27.34
CA SER A 431 -21.26 49.66 26.18
C SER A 431 -20.34 49.00 25.12
N THR A 432 -20.40 49.19 23.79
CA THR A 432 -21.16 50.01 22.82
C THR A 432 -20.79 49.58 21.39
N ALA A 433 -21.75 49.65 20.46
CA ALA A 433 -21.71 50.19 19.08
C ALA A 433 -20.68 49.77 17.98
N GLY A 434 -21.22 49.65 16.75
CA GLY A 434 -20.56 49.97 15.46
C GLY A 434 -20.64 48.83 14.42
N ARG A 435 -21.59 48.81 13.47
CA ARG A 435 -21.55 49.38 12.08
C ARG A 435 -20.32 48.91 11.27
N GLY A 436 -20.38 48.42 10.02
CA GLY A 436 -21.38 48.32 8.95
C GLY A 436 -20.75 47.53 7.77
N SER A 437 -21.56 46.97 6.85
CA SER A 437 -21.67 47.33 5.40
C SER A 437 -20.35 47.21 4.58
N THR A 438 -20.23 46.56 3.42
CA THR A 438 -21.12 46.32 2.25
C THR A 438 -20.35 45.52 1.18
N GLU A 439 -21.06 44.74 0.34
CA GLU A 439 -21.01 44.63 -1.15
C GLU A 439 -19.64 44.73 -1.89
N ASP A 440 -19.32 44.09 -3.03
CA ASP A 440 -20.11 43.44 -4.09
C ASP A 440 -19.18 42.69 -5.09
N ARG A 441 -19.78 41.74 -5.82
CA ARG A 441 -19.60 41.31 -7.25
C ARG A 441 -18.26 41.51 -8.00
N ALA A 442 -17.65 40.46 -8.58
CA ALA A 442 -17.97 39.68 -9.81
C ALA A 442 -17.28 40.21 -11.10
N ALA A 443 -16.57 39.32 -11.84
CA ALA A 443 -16.55 39.15 -13.31
C ALA A 443 -15.25 38.46 -13.83
N GLU A 444 -15.41 37.25 -14.36
CA GLU A 444 -14.70 36.74 -15.56
C GLU A 444 -15.48 37.20 -16.83
N PRO A 445 -15.15 36.87 -18.11
CA PRO A 445 -14.07 36.03 -18.69
C PRO A 445 -13.38 36.65 -19.95
N THR A 446 -12.33 36.03 -20.52
CA THR A 446 -12.24 35.71 -21.99
C THR A 446 -10.95 34.98 -22.43
N ALA A 447 -11.18 33.89 -23.19
CA ALA A 447 -10.55 33.44 -24.45
C ALA A 447 -9.08 32.92 -24.55
N CYS A 448 -9.00 31.61 -24.88
CA CYS A 448 -8.01 30.84 -25.67
C CYS A 448 -7.56 31.49 -27.00
N PRO A 449 -6.43 31.10 -27.68
CA PRO A 449 -6.25 29.72 -28.22
C PRO A 449 -4.80 29.15 -28.52
N ALA A 450 -4.79 27.82 -28.78
CA ALA A 450 -4.06 27.06 -29.85
C ALA A 450 -2.59 26.54 -29.76
N TYR A 451 -2.47 25.19 -29.66
CA TYR A 451 -1.58 24.19 -30.36
C TYR A 451 -0.02 24.16 -30.15
N PRO A 452 0.72 23.06 -30.53
CA PRO A 452 0.38 21.66 -30.85
C PRO A 452 1.21 20.57 -30.09
N ALA A 453 0.95 19.32 -30.45
CA ALA A 453 1.36 18.03 -29.91
C ALA A 453 2.84 17.62 -30.04
N CYS A 454 3.28 16.77 -29.11
CA CYS A 454 4.23 15.66 -29.26
C CYS A 454 3.88 14.56 -28.25
#